data_AF-A0AAW8CP99-F1
#
_entry.id   AF-A0AAW8CP99-F1
#
_cell.length_a   1.000
_cell.length_b   1.000
_cell.length_c   1.000
_cell.angle_alpha   90.00
_cell.angle_beta   90.00
_cell.angle_gamma   90.00
#
_symmetry.space_group_name_H-M   'P 1'
#
loop_
_entity.id
_entity.type
_entity.pdbx_description
1 polymer ?
#
loop_
_entity_poly.entity_id
_entity_poly.type
_entity_poly.pdbx_seq_one_letter_code
_entity_poly.pdbx_strand_id
1 'polypeptide(L)'
;MNKQFFHPYLTYNARIDENLKGNFSLKFDPSKPYTHHSRYLKDVTLLGKNDNSVTVNELDNDITGNAGNNVVIFSGKFAEYKIIKNKSKIIVEDKVSARDGSNTLSGIEKLQFKDKAVNLK
;
A
#
# COMPACT_ATOMS: atom_id res chain seq x y z
N MET A 1 27.94 -4.74 0.58
CA MET A 1 27.91 -3.37 1.13
C MET A 1 27.30 -3.43 2.52
N ASN A 2 28.08 -3.14 3.56
CA ASN A 2 27.63 -3.21 4.94
C ASN A 2 26.54 -2.16 5.20
N LYS A 3 25.36 -2.64 5.61
CA LYS A 3 24.19 -1.83 6.01
C LYS A 3 24.45 -1.20 7.37
N GLN A 4 25.39 -0.25 7.46
CA GLN A 4 25.88 0.29 8.74
C GLN A 4 25.30 1.64 9.15
N PHE A 5 24.43 2.25 8.34
CA PHE A 5 23.88 3.58 8.63
C PHE A 5 22.37 3.56 8.92
N PHE A 6 21.58 2.86 8.11
CA PHE A 6 20.12 2.81 8.26
C PHE A 6 19.62 1.38 8.26
N HIS A 7 18.57 1.14 9.05
CA HIS A 7 17.76 -0.06 8.92
C HIS A 7 17.27 -0.18 7.46
N PRO A 8 17.17 -1.39 6.87
CA PRO A 8 16.76 -1.56 5.47
C PRO A 8 15.37 -0.98 5.13
N TYR A 9 14.57 -0.64 6.14
CA TYR A 9 13.23 -0.07 6.02
C TYR A 9 13.04 1.07 7.02
N LEU A 10 12.15 2.01 6.68
CA LEU A 10 11.79 3.15 7.50
C LEU A 10 10.53 2.84 8.30
N THR A 11 10.59 3.03 9.61
CA THR A 11 9.53 2.63 10.57
C THR A 11 8.64 3.78 11.02
N TYR A 12 8.64 4.91 10.30
CA TYR A 12 7.72 6.01 10.58
C TYR A 12 6.46 5.88 9.74
N ASN A 13 5.32 6.32 10.26
CA ASN A 13 4.09 6.44 9.49
C ASN A 13 4.18 7.66 8.57
N ALA A 14 4.29 7.41 7.26
CA ALA A 14 4.30 8.46 6.26
C ALA A 14 2.90 9.03 6.07
N ARG A 15 2.72 10.30 6.46
CA ARG A 15 1.47 11.03 6.24
C ARG A 15 1.49 11.68 4.86
N ILE A 16 0.61 11.21 3.98
CA ILE A 16 0.55 11.68 2.60
C ILE A 16 -0.39 12.88 2.53
N ASP A 17 0.10 13.94 1.91
CA ASP A 17 -0.54 15.25 1.87
C ASP A 17 -2.00 15.21 1.44
N GLU A 18 -2.84 16.05 2.05
CA GLU A 18 -4.27 16.12 1.77
C GLU A 18 -4.60 16.55 0.34
N ASN A 19 -3.67 17.21 -0.34
CA ASN A 19 -3.80 17.65 -1.71
C ASN A 19 -3.40 16.57 -2.73
N LEU A 20 -2.95 15.39 -2.29
CA LEU A 20 -2.74 14.28 -3.20
C LEU A 20 -4.02 14.02 -3.99
N LYS A 21 -3.86 13.92 -5.31
CA LYS A 21 -4.87 13.50 -6.27
C LYS A 21 -4.27 12.41 -7.15
N GLY A 22 -4.57 11.15 -6.87
CA GLY A 22 -4.14 10.02 -7.67
C GLY A 22 -3.43 8.93 -6.87
N ASN A 23 -2.30 8.45 -7.38
CA ASN A 23 -1.61 7.27 -6.83
C ASN A 23 -0.33 7.64 -6.08
N PHE A 24 -0.21 7.16 -4.85
CA PHE A 24 1.05 7.09 -4.12
C PHE A 24 1.64 5.69 -4.21
N SER A 25 2.80 5.55 -4.84
CA SER A 25 3.45 4.25 -5.04
C SER A 25 4.46 3.97 -3.94
N LEU A 26 4.32 2.84 -3.25
CA LEU A 26 5.40 2.21 -2.49
C LEU A 26 6.32 1.39 -3.40
N LYS A 27 5.89 1.06 -4.62
CA LYS A 27 6.75 0.32 -5.55
C LYS A 27 7.76 1.25 -6.22
N PHE A 28 9.01 0.81 -6.30
CA PHE A 28 10.07 1.55 -7.01
C PHE A 28 9.74 1.73 -8.49
N ASP A 29 9.81 2.97 -8.94
CA ASP A 29 9.58 3.40 -10.32
C ASP A 29 10.56 4.54 -10.63
N PRO A 30 11.60 4.32 -11.46
CA PRO A 30 12.61 5.34 -11.72
C PRO A 30 12.04 6.59 -12.42
N SER A 31 10.83 6.52 -13.00
CA SER A 31 10.15 7.70 -13.56
C SER A 31 9.50 8.59 -12.48
N LYS A 32 9.41 8.11 -11.23
CA LYS A 32 8.84 8.81 -10.09
C LYS A 32 9.91 8.98 -9.02
N PRO A 33 10.61 10.13 -8.98
CA PRO A 33 11.75 10.34 -8.07
C PRO A 33 11.46 10.05 -6.60
N TYR A 34 10.23 10.33 -6.13
CA TYR A 34 9.85 10.06 -4.73
C TYR A 34 9.90 8.56 -4.36
N THR A 35 9.84 7.66 -5.35
CA THR A 35 9.87 6.21 -5.10
C THR A 35 11.26 5.66 -4.79
N HIS A 36 12.32 6.45 -4.98
CA HIS A 36 13.62 6.14 -4.40
C HIS A 36 13.56 6.08 -2.87
N HIS A 37 12.64 6.84 -2.26
CA HIS A 37 12.42 6.88 -0.82
C HIS A 37 11.23 6.02 -0.39
N SER A 38 10.06 6.19 -1.06
CA SER A 38 8.83 5.52 -0.62
C SER A 38 8.91 3.99 -0.71
N ARG A 39 9.82 3.44 -1.51
CA ARG A 39 10.07 1.99 -1.60
C ARG A 39 10.49 1.30 -0.30
N TYR A 40 10.97 2.06 0.67
CA TYR A 40 11.41 1.54 1.96
C TYR A 40 10.39 1.79 3.09
N LEU A 41 9.25 2.41 2.78
CA LEU A 41 8.18 2.62 3.76
C LEU A 41 7.38 1.35 3.97
N LYS A 42 6.88 1.20 5.20
CA LYS A 42 5.93 0.16 5.60
C LYS A 42 4.59 0.75 6.03
N ASP A 43 4.58 1.97 6.58
CA ASP A 43 3.38 2.55 7.16
C ASP A 43 2.97 3.84 6.44
N VAL A 44 1.72 3.91 5.97
CA VAL A 44 1.20 5.05 5.20
C VAL A 44 -0.18 5.45 5.71
N THR A 45 -0.39 6.76 5.91
CA THR A 45 -1.72 7.34 6.17
C THR A 45 -2.02 8.40 5.12
N LEU A 46 -3.11 8.22 4.37
CA LEU A 46 -3.62 9.23 3.46
C LEU A 46 -4.35 10.33 4.27
N LEU A 47 -4.12 11.60 3.93
CA LEU A 47 -4.86 12.73 4.52
C LEU A 47 -5.89 13.29 3.53
N GLY A 48 -6.74 14.17 4.02
CA GLY A 48 -7.74 14.88 3.21
C GLY A 48 -8.96 14.04 2.85
N LYS A 49 -9.57 14.38 1.72
CA LYS A 49 -10.85 13.83 1.25
C LYS A 49 -10.87 13.45 -0.23
N ASN A 50 -9.73 13.56 -0.90
CA ASN A 50 -9.64 13.18 -2.31
C ASN A 50 -9.61 11.66 -2.44
N ASP A 51 -10.22 11.17 -3.52
CA ASP A 51 -10.11 9.78 -3.95
C ASP A 51 -8.67 9.50 -4.37
N ASN A 52 -8.07 8.50 -3.74
CA ASN A 52 -6.64 8.24 -3.85
C ASN A 52 -6.37 6.75 -3.89
N SER A 53 -5.22 6.38 -4.45
CA SER A 53 -4.76 5.01 -4.50
C SER A 53 -3.36 4.85 -3.92
N VAL A 54 -3.10 3.66 -3.39
CA VAL A 54 -1.77 3.24 -2.92
C VAL A 54 -1.37 1.97 -3.63
N THR A 55 -0.20 1.98 -4.28
CA THR A 55 0.42 0.76 -4.84
C THR A 55 1.37 0.16 -3.81
N VAL A 56 1.20 -1.11 -3.45
CA VAL A 56 2.01 -1.78 -2.43
C VAL A 56 3.41 -2.18 -2.95
N ASN A 57 4.33 -2.45 -2.03
CA ASN A 57 5.68 -2.98 -2.29
C ASN A 57 5.81 -4.40 -1.75
N GLU A 58 7.03 -4.96 -1.81
CA GLU A 58 7.35 -6.30 -1.35
C GLU A 58 7.34 -6.48 0.19
N LEU A 59 7.14 -5.40 0.95
CA LEU A 59 7.20 -5.39 2.41
C LEU A 59 5.80 -5.59 3.00
N ASP A 60 5.77 -5.91 4.29
CA ASP A 60 4.51 -5.87 5.04
C ASP A 60 4.14 -4.42 5.35
N ASN A 61 2.92 -4.00 5.00
CA ASN A 61 2.50 -2.61 5.14
C ASN A 61 1.31 -2.42 6.08
N ASP A 62 1.24 -1.29 6.79
CA ASP A 62 0.01 -0.77 7.42
C ASP A 62 -0.45 0.48 6.65
N ILE A 63 -1.61 0.39 6.00
CA ILE A 63 -2.14 1.43 5.12
C ILE A 63 -3.49 1.91 5.66
N THR A 64 -3.55 3.20 5.99
CA THR A 64 -4.76 3.88 6.43
C THR A 64 -5.25 4.85 5.36
N GLY A 65 -6.50 4.67 4.92
CA GLY A 65 -7.18 5.57 3.99
C GLY A 65 -7.61 6.90 4.61
N ASN A 66 -8.11 7.80 3.77
CA ASN A 66 -8.63 9.11 4.12
C ASN A 66 -10.18 9.13 4.06
N ALA A 67 -10.80 10.31 3.99
CA ALA A 67 -12.26 10.41 3.91
C ALA A 67 -12.85 10.19 2.50
N GLY A 68 -12.00 10.05 1.47
CA GLY A 68 -12.40 9.79 0.08
C GLY A 68 -12.56 8.29 -0.20
N ASN A 69 -12.70 7.94 -1.49
CA ASN A 69 -12.64 6.56 -1.94
C ASN A 69 -11.19 6.13 -2.17
N ASN A 70 -10.72 5.19 -1.36
CA ASN A 70 -9.36 4.71 -1.38
C ASN A 70 -9.25 3.33 -2.04
N VAL A 71 -8.25 3.19 -2.90
CA VAL A 71 -7.95 1.95 -3.62
C VAL A 71 -6.55 1.46 -3.28
N VAL A 72 -6.42 0.21 -2.85
CA VAL A 72 -5.10 -0.44 -2.72
C VAL A 72 -4.86 -1.32 -3.93
N ILE A 73 -3.73 -1.10 -4.60
CA ILE A 73 -3.36 -1.75 -5.87
C ILE A 73 -2.28 -2.80 -5.61
N PHE A 74 -2.57 -4.03 -6.03
CA PHE A 74 -1.70 -5.20 -5.94
C PHE A 74 -1.20 -5.61 -7.32
N SER A 75 -0.01 -6.22 -7.37
CA SER A 75 0.71 -6.59 -8.60
C SER A 75 0.15 -7.85 -9.28
N GLY A 76 -0.46 -8.74 -8.51
CA GLY A 76 -0.85 -10.09 -8.91
C GLY A 76 -2.35 -10.27 -9.17
N LYS A 77 -2.72 -11.50 -9.56
CA LYS A 77 -4.11 -11.90 -9.76
C LYS A 77 -4.79 -12.17 -8.43
N PHE A 78 -6.08 -11.90 -8.30
CA PHE A 78 -6.84 -12.08 -7.05
C PHE A 78 -6.67 -13.46 -6.40
N ALA A 79 -6.63 -14.53 -7.19
CA ALA A 79 -6.49 -15.90 -6.68
C ALA A 79 -5.17 -16.14 -5.90
N GLU A 80 -4.15 -15.33 -6.16
CA GLU A 80 -2.84 -15.41 -5.54
C GLU A 80 -2.80 -14.75 -4.16
N TYR A 81 -3.91 -14.18 -3.69
CA TYR A 81 -3.99 -13.52 -2.39
C TYR A 81 -4.91 -14.27 -1.43
N LYS A 82 -4.66 -14.10 -0.15
CA LYS A 82 -5.56 -14.46 0.94
C LYS A 82 -6.04 -13.17 1.60
N ILE A 83 -7.36 -13.01 1.70
CA ILE A 83 -7.99 -11.80 2.24
C ILE A 83 -8.72 -12.17 3.52
N ILE A 84 -8.38 -11.52 4.62
CA ILE A 84 -8.98 -11.71 5.94
C ILE A 84 -9.64 -10.40 6.34
N LYS A 85 -10.95 -10.42 6.62
CA LYS A 85 -11.69 -9.23 7.08
C LYS A 85 -11.97 -9.36 8.58
N ASN A 86 -11.50 -8.38 9.36
CA ASN A 86 -11.65 -8.31 10.81
C ASN A 86 -12.28 -6.98 11.23
N LYS A 87 -13.58 -6.92 11.53
CA LYS A 87 -14.31 -5.69 11.96
C LYS A 87 -13.92 -4.43 11.13
N SER A 88 -12.92 -3.66 11.56
CA SER A 88 -12.42 -2.43 10.91
C SER A 88 -11.13 -2.58 10.08
N LYS A 89 -10.45 -3.74 10.13
CA LYS A 89 -9.20 -4.01 9.42
C LYS A 89 -9.37 -5.11 8.38
N ILE A 90 -8.62 -5.01 7.28
CA ILE A 90 -8.53 -6.03 6.24
C ILE A 90 -7.06 -6.41 6.08
N ILE A 91 -6.75 -7.69 6.13
CA ILE A 91 -5.41 -8.19 5.87
C ILE A 91 -5.41 -8.84 4.49
N VAL A 92 -4.48 -8.43 3.63
CA VAL A 92 -4.27 -8.99 2.28
C VAL A 92 -2.86 -9.57 2.23
N GLU A 93 -2.77 -10.89 2.26
CA GLU A 93 -1.53 -11.67 2.21
C GLU A 93 -1.28 -12.15 0.77
N ASP A 94 -0.16 -11.76 0.17
CA ASP A 94 0.31 -12.35 -1.08
C ASP A 94 0.87 -13.75 -0.85
N LYS A 95 0.46 -14.73 -1.65
CA LYS A 95 0.99 -16.11 -1.61
C LYS A 95 2.28 -16.24 -2.42
N VAL A 96 2.63 -15.24 -3.23
CA VAL A 96 3.86 -15.20 -4.01
C VAL A 96 4.93 -14.42 -3.24
N SER A 97 6.02 -15.10 -2.89
CA SER A 97 7.13 -14.50 -2.15
C SER A 97 7.74 -13.29 -2.85
N ALA A 98 8.13 -12.28 -2.07
CA ALA A 98 8.86 -11.08 -2.51
C ALA A 98 8.15 -10.25 -3.60
N ARG A 99 6.81 -10.26 -3.63
CA ARG A 99 6.01 -9.43 -4.55
C ARG A 99 5.26 -8.30 -3.86
N ASP A 100 4.24 -8.61 -3.06
CA ASP A 100 3.40 -7.60 -2.41
C ASP A 100 3.30 -7.73 -0.87
N GLY A 101 3.99 -8.69 -0.25
CA GLY A 101 4.01 -8.86 1.21
C GLY A 101 2.64 -9.11 1.86
N SER A 102 2.54 -8.83 3.17
CA SER A 102 1.29 -8.86 3.94
C SER A 102 0.83 -7.44 4.30
N ASN A 103 -0.37 -7.05 3.85
CA ASN A 103 -0.85 -5.68 3.97
C ASN A 103 -2.03 -5.59 4.92
N THR A 104 -1.91 -4.80 5.98
CA THR A 104 -2.99 -4.46 6.90
C THR A 104 -3.61 -3.13 6.50
N LEU A 105 -4.91 -3.16 6.19
CA LEU A 105 -5.63 -2.06 5.56
C LEU A 105 -6.76 -1.57 6.47
N SER A 106 -6.88 -0.25 6.60
CA SER A 106 -7.94 0.41 7.37
C SER A 106 -8.53 1.57 6.56
N GLY A 107 -9.86 1.71 6.54
CA GLY A 107 -10.51 2.78 5.77
C GLY A 107 -10.30 2.67 4.26
N ILE A 108 -10.35 1.46 3.69
CA ILE A 108 -10.16 1.22 2.25
C ILE A 108 -11.46 0.70 1.62
N GLU A 109 -11.86 1.29 0.50
CA GLU A 109 -13.11 1.02 -0.21
C GLU A 109 -12.95 -0.07 -1.26
N LYS A 110 -11.74 -0.20 -1.86
CA LYS A 110 -11.53 -1.07 -3.01
C LYS A 110 -10.13 -1.69 -3.01
N LEU A 111 -10.07 -2.96 -3.40
CA LEU A 111 -8.83 -3.66 -3.72
C LEU A 111 -8.76 -3.84 -5.24
N GLN A 112 -7.66 -3.43 -5.86
CA GLN A 112 -7.40 -3.62 -7.28
C GLN A 112 -6.31 -4.67 -7.46
N PHE A 113 -6.67 -5.78 -8.10
CA PHE A 113 -5.74 -6.82 -8.53
C PHE A 113 -5.50 -6.71 -10.03
N LYS A 114 -4.52 -7.46 -10.56
CA LYS A 114 -4.17 -7.46 -11.98
C LYS A 114 -5.33 -7.86 -12.89
N ASP A 115 -6.20 -8.75 -12.43
CA ASP A 115 -7.28 -9.37 -13.20
C ASP A 115 -8.68 -8.88 -12.83
N LYS A 116 -8.88 -8.31 -11.62
CA LYS A 116 -10.17 -7.73 -11.21
C LYS A 116 -10.06 -6.75 -10.05
N ALA A 117 -11.13 -5.98 -9.86
CA ALA A 117 -11.35 -5.17 -8.67
C ALA A 117 -12.33 -5.86 -7.71
N VAL A 118 -12.18 -5.59 -6.42
CA VAL A 118 -13.07 -6.04 -5.35
C VAL A 118 -13.49 -4.85 -4.51
N ASN A 119 -14.78 -4.57 -4.48
CA ASN A 119 -15.36 -3.56 -3.60
C ASN A 119 -15.49 -4.14 -2.18
N LEU A 120 -15.19 -3.30 -1.19
CA LEU A 120 -15.23 -3.66 0.23
C LEU A 120 -16.43 -3.07 0.96
N LYS A 121 -17.05 -2.04 0.37
CA LYS A 121 -18.33 -1.45 0.76
C LYS A 121 -19.43 -1.90 -0.21
#